data_AF-A0A059F1K8-F1
#
_entry.id   AF-A0A059F1K8-F1
#
_cell.length_a   1.000
_cell.length_b   1.000
_cell.length_c   1.000
_cell.angle_alpha   90.00
_cell.angle_beta   90.00
_cell.angle_gamma   90.00
#
_symmetry.space_group_name_H-M   'P 1'
#
loop_
_entity.id
_entity.type
_entity.pdbx_description
1 polymer ?
#
loop_
_entity_poly.entity_id
_entity_poly.type
_entity_poly.pdbx_seq_one_letter_code
_entity_poly.pdbx_strand_id
1 'polypeptide(L)'
;ISCIITYNNRIISYGYNNTNKDSNPLAHAEVVALKKLNFNIFNNPENNKINSLEIINHEELKEIIQPIKFTNNNEFRIYISCEPCAMCYGIFFFLKLF
;
A
#
# COMPACT_ATOMS: atom_id res chain seq x y z
N ILE A 1 3.56 7.01 11.16
CA ILE A 1 2.60 6.50 10.16
C ILE A 1 3.32 5.52 9.27
N SER A 2 2.76 4.33 9.10
CA SER A 2 3.23 3.28 8.18
C SER A 2 2.12 2.88 7.21
N CYS A 3 2.51 2.38 6.03
CA CYS A 3 1.63 1.89 4.99
C CYS A 3 2.22 0.62 4.38
N ILE A 4 1.41 -0.43 4.24
CA ILE A 4 1.79 -1.71 3.65
C ILE A 4 0.78 -2.01 2.54
N ILE A 5 1.28 -2.27 1.33
CA ILE A 5 0.49 -2.65 0.17
C ILE A 5 0.73 -4.12 -0.10
N THR A 6 -0.36 -4.86 -0.24
CA THR A 6 -0.35 -6.30 -0.41
C THR A 6 -1.19 -6.72 -1.59
N TYR A 7 -0.78 -7.82 -2.23
CA TYR A 7 -1.52 -8.50 -3.29
C TYR A 7 -1.42 -10.01 -3.09
N ASN A 8 -2.53 -10.73 -3.09
CA ASN A 8 -2.57 -12.19 -2.93
C ASN A 8 -1.69 -12.72 -1.78
N ASN A 9 -1.89 -12.17 -0.57
CA ASN A 9 -1.14 -12.52 0.65
C ASN A 9 0.38 -12.25 0.55
N ARG A 10 0.80 -11.39 -0.36
CA ARG A 10 2.21 -11.00 -0.52
C ARG A 10 2.37 -9.52 -0.34
N ILE A 11 3.44 -9.11 0.37
CA ILE A 11 3.81 -7.70 0.41
C ILE A 11 4.46 -7.34 -0.93
N ILE A 12 3.85 -6.36 -1.59
CA ILE A 12 4.33 -5.82 -2.86
C ILE A 12 4.97 -4.45 -2.70
N SER A 13 4.63 -3.71 -1.64
CA SER A 13 5.29 -2.46 -1.28
C SER A 13 5.02 -2.06 0.17
N TYR A 14 5.88 -1.24 0.74
CA TYR A 14 5.67 -0.61 2.04
C TYR A 14 6.36 0.74 2.14
N GLY A 15 5.88 1.57 3.06
CA GLY A 15 6.38 2.90 3.34
C GLY A 15 6.17 3.31 4.78
N TYR A 16 7.00 4.25 5.22
CA TYR A 16 6.87 4.95 6.49
C TYR A 16 7.00 6.45 6.23
N ASN A 17 6.48 7.26 7.13
CA ASN A 17 6.59 8.71 7.03
C ASN A 17 8.07 9.12 7.06
N ASN A 18 8.52 9.79 5.99
CA ASN A 18 9.87 10.28 5.80
C ASN A 18 9.96 11.79 5.65
N THR A 19 8.93 12.56 6.03
CA THR A 19 8.88 14.02 5.80
C THR A 19 10.12 14.74 6.32
N ASN A 20 10.55 14.43 7.54
CA ASN A 20 11.72 15.05 8.17
C ASN A 20 13.03 14.54 7.54
N LYS A 21 13.12 13.24 7.26
CA LYS A 21 14.33 12.60 6.72
C LYS A 21 14.63 13.09 5.30
N ASP A 22 13.60 13.19 4.48
CA ASP A 22 13.70 13.59 3.07
C ASP A 22 13.50 15.10 2.89
N SER A 23 13.27 15.86 3.98
CA SER A 23 12.90 17.28 3.97
C SER A 23 11.78 17.59 2.97
N ASN A 24 10.79 16.69 2.88
CA ASN A 24 9.73 16.73 1.88
C ASN A 24 8.36 16.53 2.52
N PRO A 25 7.48 17.54 2.54
CA PRO A 25 6.16 17.43 3.17
C PRO A 25 5.26 16.37 2.51
N LEU A 26 5.55 15.96 1.26
CA LEU A 26 4.79 14.93 0.55
C LEU A 26 5.22 13.50 0.88
N ALA A 27 6.29 13.30 1.67
CA ALA A 27 6.85 11.98 1.95
C ALA A 27 6.06 11.21 3.04
N HIS A 28 4.73 11.21 2.93
CA HIS A 28 3.82 10.41 3.74
C HIS A 28 3.99 8.92 3.45
N ALA A 29 3.64 8.06 4.40
CA ALA A 29 3.85 6.62 4.28
C ALA A 29 3.13 6.04 3.06
N GLU A 30 1.91 6.51 2.80
CA GLU A 30 1.06 6.16 1.66
C GLU A 30 1.75 6.53 0.33
N VAL A 31 2.28 7.76 0.25
CA VAL A 31 2.97 8.26 -0.94
C VAL A 31 4.28 7.51 -1.16
N VAL A 32 5.05 7.26 -0.10
CA VAL A 32 6.32 6.52 -0.18
C VAL A 32 6.07 5.08 -0.63
N ALA A 33 5.04 4.42 -0.09
CA ALA A 33 4.68 3.06 -0.48
C ALA A 33 4.23 3.01 -1.96
N LEU A 34 3.39 3.94 -2.39
CA LEU A 34 2.93 4.02 -3.79
C LEU A 34 4.08 4.33 -4.75
N LYS A 35 5.02 5.22 -4.39
CA LYS A 35 6.18 5.54 -5.23
C LYS A 35 7.11 4.35 -5.46
N LYS A 36 7.24 3.47 -4.46
CA LYS A 36 8.05 2.24 -4.56
C LYS A 36 7.32 1.13 -5.32
N LEU A 37 6.00 1.24 -5.45
CA LEU A 37 5.19 0.20 -6.07
C LEU A 37 5.40 0.18 -7.58
N ASN A 38 5.64 -1.00 -8.14
CA ASN A 38 5.69 -1.17 -9.58
C ASN A 38 4.25 -1.24 -10.15
N PHE A 39 3.80 -0.16 -10.79
CA PHE A 39 2.44 -0.07 -11.34
C PHE A 39 2.10 -1.13 -12.38
N ASN A 40 3.10 -1.76 -13.02
CA ASN A 40 2.86 -2.87 -13.96
C ASN A 40 2.18 -4.08 -13.31
N ILE A 41 2.24 -4.20 -11.98
CA ILE A 41 1.57 -5.25 -11.21
C ILE A 41 0.04 -5.14 -11.33
N PHE A 42 -0.52 -3.94 -11.48
CA PHE A 42 -1.97 -3.76 -11.64
C PHE A 42 -2.50 -4.24 -13.00
N ASN A 43 -1.65 -4.21 -14.04
CA ASN A 43 -2.06 -4.58 -15.40
C ASN A 43 -1.77 -6.05 -15.71
N ASN A 44 -0.77 -6.65 -15.07
CA ASN A 44 -0.36 -8.03 -15.33
C ASN A 44 0.24 -8.69 -14.07
N PRO A 45 -0.60 -9.13 -13.12
CA PRO A 45 -0.15 -9.67 -11.85
C PRO A 45 0.53 -11.06 -11.95
N GLU A 46 0.16 -11.87 -12.95
CA GLU A 46 0.60 -13.26 -13.11
C GLU A 46 2.00 -13.40 -13.75
N ASN A 47 2.34 -12.50 -14.70
CA ASN A 47 3.57 -12.62 -15.51
C ASN A 47 4.77 -11.91 -14.91
N ASN A 48 4.55 -10.96 -14.01
CA ASN A 48 5.64 -10.36 -13.28
C ASN A 48 6.03 -11.37 -12.20
N LYS A 49 7.30 -11.81 -12.16
CA LYS A 49 7.91 -12.23 -10.90
C LYS A 49 7.68 -11.09 -9.94
N ILE A 50 6.58 -11.13 -9.19
CA ILE A 50 6.38 -10.27 -8.05
C ILE A 50 7.55 -10.67 -7.17
N ASN A 51 8.60 -9.83 -7.13
CA ASN A 51 9.65 -9.94 -6.14
C ASN A 51 8.96 -9.64 -4.81
N SER A 52 8.24 -10.64 -4.30
CA SER A 52 7.52 -10.58 -3.05
C SER A 52 8.58 -10.30 -2.01
N LEU A 53 8.49 -9.14 -1.38
CA LEU A 53 9.40 -8.78 -0.31
C LEU A 53 9.29 -9.84 0.79
N GLU A 54 8.05 -10.22 1.13
CA GLU A 54 7.70 -11.33 2.02
C GLU A 54 6.29 -11.88 1.68
N ILE A 55 6.02 -13.15 2.02
CA ILE A 55 4.67 -13.73 2.04
C ILE A 55 4.17 -13.53 3.48
N ILE A 56 3.05 -12.82 3.65
CA ILE A 56 2.43 -12.63 4.96
C ILE A 56 0.97 -13.08 4.90
N ASN A 57 0.58 -13.90 5.86
CA ASN A 57 -0.82 -14.25 6.03
C ASN A 57 -1.61 -13.01 6.41
N HIS A 58 -2.57 -12.62 5.58
CA HIS A 58 -3.42 -11.45 5.83
C HIS A 58 -4.14 -11.50 7.19
N GLU A 59 -4.28 -12.68 7.79
CA GLU A 59 -4.87 -12.87 9.12
C GLU A 59 -4.07 -12.16 10.20
N GLU A 60 -2.74 -12.34 10.24
CA GLU A 60 -1.86 -11.67 11.21
C GLU A 60 -1.91 -10.14 11.05
N LEU A 61 -1.91 -9.63 9.82
CA LEU A 61 -2.00 -8.19 9.56
C LEU A 61 -3.38 -7.61 9.92
N LYS A 62 -4.46 -8.37 9.74
CA LYS A 62 -5.82 -7.94 10.08
C LYS A 62 -6.03 -7.81 11.60
N GLU A 63 -5.36 -8.65 12.38
CA GLU A 63 -5.41 -8.56 13.84
C GLU A 63 -4.74 -7.28 14.35
N ILE A 64 -3.69 -6.83 13.68
CA ILE A 64 -2.91 -5.66 14.09
C ILE A 64 -3.50 -4.36 13.51
N ILE A 65 -3.96 -4.40 12.26
CA ILE A 65 -4.38 -3.22 11.50
C ILE A 65 -5.64 -3.54 10.69
N GLN A 66 -6.68 -2.72 10.84
CA GLN A 66 -7.86 -2.83 9.97
C GLN A 66 -7.51 -2.37 8.55
N PRO A 67 -7.70 -3.23 7.52
CA PRO A 67 -7.37 -2.85 6.16
C PRO A 67 -8.39 -1.90 5.54
N ILE A 68 -7.84 -0.88 4.92
CA ILE A 68 -8.22 -0.35 3.62
C ILE A 68 -8.63 -1.45 2.60
N LYS A 69 -9.90 -1.70 2.24
CA LYS A 69 -10.23 -2.64 1.13
C LYS A 69 -10.36 -1.88 -0.18
N PHE A 70 -9.65 -2.34 -1.22
CA PHE A 70 -9.39 -1.54 -2.43
C PHE A 70 -9.94 -2.15 -3.74
N THR A 71 -10.38 -3.41 -3.77
CA THR A 71 -10.98 -3.99 -5.00
C THR A 71 -12.09 -5.00 -4.71
N ASN A 72 -13.03 -5.11 -5.65
CA ASN A 72 -14.15 -6.07 -5.64
C ASN A 72 -13.69 -7.54 -5.62
N ASN A 73 -12.42 -7.82 -5.96
CA ASN A 73 -11.89 -9.19 -6.08
C ASN A 73 -11.03 -9.62 -4.88
N ASN A 74 -10.93 -8.83 -3.80
CA ASN A 74 -10.23 -9.22 -2.57
C ASN A 74 -8.71 -9.51 -2.71
N GLU A 75 -8.06 -9.14 -3.80
CA GLU A 75 -6.65 -9.46 -4.01
C GLU A 75 -5.69 -8.36 -3.54
N PHE A 76 -6.00 -7.08 -3.79
CA PHE A 76 -5.20 -5.93 -3.34
C PHE A 76 -5.73 -5.35 -2.02
N ARG A 77 -4.84 -5.12 -1.06
CA ARG A 77 -5.16 -4.45 0.22
C ARG A 77 -4.07 -3.48 0.62
N ILE A 78 -4.47 -2.35 1.21
CA ILE A 78 -3.55 -1.39 1.82
C ILE A 78 -3.87 -1.34 3.31
N TYR A 79 -2.85 -1.59 4.11
CA TYR A 79 -2.88 -1.49 5.56
C TYR A 79 -2.17 -0.21 5.97
N ILE A 80 -2.85 0.63 6.75
CA ILE A 80 -2.30 1.90 7.23
C ILE A 80 -2.46 1.96 8.73
N SER A 81 -1.45 2.46 9.42
CA SER A 81 -1.47 2.55 10.90
C SER A 81 -2.45 3.60 11.44
N CYS A 82 -2.93 4.52 10.59
CA CYS A 82 -3.80 5.64 10.94
C CYS A 82 -4.62 6.02 9.71
N GLU A 83 -5.77 6.70 9.91
CA GLU A 83 -6.61 7.20 8.81
C GLU A 83 -5.82 8.12 7.86
N PRO A 84 -6.01 8.04 6.53
CA PRO A 84 -5.25 8.85 5.61
C PRO A 84 -5.70 10.30 5.66
N CYS A 85 -4.76 11.24 5.58
CA CYS A 85 -5.11 12.66 5.51
C CYS A 85 -5.79 13.02 4.17
N ALA A 86 -6.40 14.21 4.08
CA ALA A 86 -7.10 14.67 2.87
C ALA A 86 -6.27 14.53 1.57
N MET A 87 -4.96 14.79 1.65
CA MET A 87 -4.05 14.59 0.52
C MET A 87 -3.96 13.12 0.11
N CYS A 88 -3.67 12.23 1.05
CA CYS A 88 -3.50 10.79 0.76
C CYS A 88 -4.83 10.16 0.34
N TYR A 89 -5.93 10.59 0.94
CA TYR A 89 -7.28 10.23 0.51
C TYR A 89 -7.55 10.65 -0.94
N GLY A 90 -7.19 11.88 -1.33
CA GLY A 90 -7.32 12.34 -2.72
C GLY A 90 -6.50 11.51 -3.71
N ILE A 91 -5.29 11.10 -3.33
CA ILE A 91 -4.45 10.21 -4.16
C ILE A 91 -5.13 8.85 -4.35
N PHE A 92 -5.62 8.24 -3.27
CA PHE A 92 -6.34 6.97 -3.36
C PHE A 92 -7.62 7.10 -4.21
N PHE A 93 -8.39 8.17 -4.05
CA PHE A 93 -9.56 8.41 -4.89
C PHE A 93 -9.19 8.51 -6.37
N PHE A 94 -8.13 9.25 -6.70
CA PHE A 94 -7.70 9.42 -8.10
C PHE A 94 -7.20 8.12 -8.73
N LEU A 95 -6.52 7.28 -7.95
CA LEU A 95 -6.05 5.98 -8.40
C LEU A 95 -7.16 4.91 -8.45
N LYS A 96 -8.42 5.28 -8.22
CA LYS A 96 -9.59 4.37 -8.15
C LYS A 96 -9.33 3.20 -7.20
N LEU A 97 -8.71 3.57 -6.09
CA LEU A 97 -8.32 2.64 -5.06
C LEU A 97 -9.51 2.46 -4.07
N PHE A 98 -10.43 3.42 -3.93
CA PHE A 98 -11.70 3.23 -3.22
C PHE A 98 -12.82 2.67 -4.10
#